data_AF-A0AAP9EC74-F1
#
_entry.id   AF-A0AAP9EC74-F1
#
_cell.length_a   1.000
_cell.length_b   1.000
_cell.length_c   1.000
_cell.angle_alpha   90.00
_cell.angle_beta   90.00
_cell.angle_gamma   90.00
#
_symmetry.space_group_name_H-M   'P 1'
#
loop_
_entity.id
_entity.type
_entity.pdbx_description
1 polymer ?
#
loop_
_entity_poly.entity_id
_entity_poly.type
_entity_poly.pdbx_seq_one_letter_code
_entity_poly.pdbx_strand_id
1 'polypeptide(L)'
;MTMAQNHRPDWFRWVFAGIFILGFLIATYPFYVSAVNHFIDQQRLTPLARQQQKTSQPSQPNDHGDEVADPFANAAPSQQIALKQQLLGSITVPSIALHTPLFKTTNEVTLTYGATVLQNMDSPTGGVGTHCVIAGHRGLASRVLFTNLNRVKSGDIVILTLGDKKSAYQIFMTQVVRPADFQVLQRQPQQDLLTLVTCTPYMINSHRLLVTGRRVPYQPSFQKKITQTIQSENLKQAGILLVIGVALGGQICWFWWRWRRSA
;
A
#
# COMPACT_ATOMS: atom_id res chain seq x y z
N MET A 1 21.59 -21.62 62.82
CA MET A 1 20.50 -21.47 61.83
C MET A 1 21.11 -21.06 60.51
N THR A 2 21.39 -22.02 59.64
CA THR A 2 21.90 -21.78 58.28
C THR A 2 20.72 -21.48 57.36
N MET A 3 20.67 -20.26 56.83
CA MET A 3 19.69 -19.85 55.83
C MET A 3 19.87 -20.70 54.57
N ALA A 4 18.87 -21.51 54.21
CA ALA A 4 18.84 -22.22 52.94
C ALA A 4 18.80 -21.20 51.80
N GLN A 5 19.90 -21.11 51.04
CA GLN A 5 19.94 -20.31 49.81
C GLN A 5 19.01 -20.95 48.78
N ASN A 6 17.86 -20.32 48.57
CA ASN A 6 16.85 -20.74 47.60
C ASN A 6 17.36 -20.40 46.18
N HIS A 7 18.17 -21.30 45.60
CA HIS A 7 18.60 -21.20 44.21
C HIS A 7 17.40 -21.41 43.29
N ARG A 8 16.85 -20.33 42.74
CA ARG A 8 15.86 -20.44 41.67
C ARG A 8 16.53 -21.10 40.46
N PRO A 9 15.88 -22.08 39.81
CA PRO A 9 16.48 -22.81 38.70
C PRO A 9 16.61 -21.92 37.45
N ASP A 10 17.74 -22.02 36.76
CA ASP A 10 18.13 -21.12 35.66
C ASP A 10 17.16 -21.13 34.47
N TRP A 11 16.36 -22.18 34.29
CA TRP A 11 15.36 -22.29 33.22
C TRP A 11 14.29 -21.18 33.31
N PHE A 12 13.97 -20.72 34.52
CA PHE A 12 12.97 -19.67 34.73
C PHE A 12 13.38 -18.38 34.01
N ARG A 13 14.67 -18.05 34.00
CA ARG A 13 15.19 -16.81 33.39
C ARG A 13 15.05 -16.84 31.87
N TRP A 14 15.25 -18.01 31.26
CA TRP A 14 15.07 -18.22 29.82
C TRP A 14 13.61 -18.17 29.40
N VAL A 15 12.70 -18.66 30.25
CA VAL A 15 11.25 -18.51 30.02
C VAL A 15 10.84 -17.04 30.03
N PHE A 16 11.28 -16.25 31.00
CA PHE A 16 10.99 -14.81 31.02
C PHE A 16 11.62 -14.05 29.85
N ALA A 17 12.84 -14.40 29.46
CA ALA A 17 13.47 -13.84 28.27
C ALA A 17 12.67 -14.16 27.01
N GLY A 18 12.22 -15.41 26.85
CA GLY A 18 11.38 -15.85 25.74
C GLY A 18 10.05 -15.10 25.68
N ILE A 19 9.36 -14.94 26.82
CA ILE A 19 8.11 -14.18 26.90
C ILE A 19 8.33 -12.72 26.51
N PHE A 20 9.41 -12.09 26.98
CA PHE A 20 9.69 -10.69 26.67
C PHE A 20 10.00 -10.47 25.18
N ILE A 21 10.83 -11.35 24.59
CA ILE A 21 11.16 -11.32 23.15
C ILE A 21 9.90 -11.55 22.32
N LEU A 22 9.07 -12.54 22.68
CA LEU A 22 7.81 -12.82 22.00
C LEU A 22 6.85 -11.62 22.09
N GLY A 23 6.71 -11.02 23.27
CA GLY A 23 5.91 -9.81 23.46
C GLY A 23 6.39 -8.63 22.62
N PHE A 24 7.71 -8.43 22.53
CA PHE A 24 8.30 -7.40 21.68
C PHE A 24 8.03 -7.65 20.20
N LEU A 25 8.15 -8.89 19.70
CA LEU A 25 7.85 -9.25 18.32
C LEU A 25 6.38 -9.00 17.98
N ILE A 26 5.46 -9.38 18.87
CA ILE A 26 4.01 -9.14 18.68
C ILE A 26 3.72 -7.63 18.66
N ALA A 27 4.26 -6.86 19.62
CA ALA A 27 4.02 -5.43 19.72
C ALA A 27 4.58 -4.65 18.51
N THR A 28 5.70 -5.11 17.95
CA THR A 28 6.35 -4.48 16.79
C THR A 28 5.87 -5.03 15.45
N TYR A 29 4.98 -6.03 15.44
CA TYR A 29 4.49 -6.73 14.24
C TYR A 29 4.06 -5.80 13.10
N PRO A 30 3.15 -4.83 13.31
CA PRO A 30 2.69 -3.98 12.21
C PRO A 30 3.82 -3.16 11.56
N PHE A 31 4.83 -2.78 12.36
CA PHE A 31 5.94 -1.95 11.90
C PHE A 31 6.95 -2.76 11.08
N TYR A 32 7.41 -3.90 11.61
CA TYR A 32 8.39 -4.69 10.87
C TYR A 32 7.76 -5.41 9.67
N VAL A 33 6.52 -5.90 9.78
CA VAL A 33 5.85 -6.58 8.66
C VAL A 33 5.58 -5.61 7.52
N SER A 34 5.12 -4.38 7.81
CA SER A 34 4.99 -3.35 6.78
C SER A 34 6.32 -3.04 6.11
N ALA A 35 7.41 -2.94 6.88
CA ALA A 35 8.73 -2.66 6.33
C ALA A 35 9.29 -3.83 5.48
N VAL A 36 9.15 -5.07 5.95
CA VAL A 36 9.53 -6.28 5.19
C VAL A 36 8.72 -6.39 3.91
N ASN A 37 7.40 -6.21 3.99
CA ASN A 37 6.53 -6.27 2.82
C ASN A 37 6.89 -5.21 1.79
N HIS A 38 7.18 -3.97 2.22
CA HIS A 38 7.65 -2.93 1.31
C HIS A 38 8.90 -3.34 0.53
N PHE A 39 9.87 -3.95 1.21
CA PHE A 39 11.09 -4.43 0.56
C PHE A 39 10.83 -5.60 -0.41
N ILE A 40 10.03 -6.58 0.03
CA ILE A 40 9.63 -7.73 -0.80
C ILE A 40 8.88 -7.26 -2.05
N ASP A 41 7.94 -6.33 -1.89
CA ASP A 41 7.14 -5.79 -2.99
C ASP A 41 8.03 -5.07 -4.00
N GLN A 42 8.97 -4.24 -3.55
CA GLN A 42 9.91 -3.58 -4.46
C GLN A 42 10.74 -4.56 -5.30
N GLN A 43 11.24 -5.63 -4.69
CA GLN A 43 11.99 -6.66 -5.40
C GLN A 43 11.12 -7.43 -6.40
N ARG A 44 9.86 -7.70 -6.06
CA ARG A 44 8.94 -8.44 -6.92
C ARG A 44 8.46 -7.60 -8.09
N LEU A 45 8.20 -6.30 -7.90
CA LEU A 45 7.57 -5.46 -8.91
C LEU A 45 8.56 -4.93 -9.95
N THR A 46 9.81 -4.68 -9.57
CA THR A 46 10.87 -4.15 -10.45
C THR A 46 11.12 -5.00 -11.71
N PRO A 47 11.32 -6.33 -11.63
CA PRO A 47 11.53 -7.16 -12.82
C PRO A 47 10.24 -7.35 -13.62
N LEU A 48 9.07 -7.27 -12.98
CA LEU A 48 7.78 -7.47 -13.64
C LEU A 48 7.37 -6.29 -14.50
N ALA A 49 7.58 -5.07 -14.01
CA ALA A 49 7.42 -3.86 -14.80
C ALA A 49 8.29 -3.91 -16.07
N ARG A 50 9.55 -4.39 -15.95
CA ARG A 50 10.47 -4.58 -17.09
C ARG A 50 10.04 -5.68 -18.06
N GLN A 51 9.39 -6.74 -17.58
CA GLN A 51 8.90 -7.82 -18.43
C GLN A 51 7.65 -7.43 -19.21
N GLN A 52 6.66 -6.78 -18.57
CA GLN A 52 5.45 -6.32 -19.25
C GLN A 52 5.71 -5.22 -20.30
N GLN A 53 6.76 -4.42 -20.09
CA GLN A 53 7.30 -3.52 -21.11
C GLN A 53 7.60 -4.23 -22.44
N LYS A 54 8.08 -5.49 -22.38
CA LYS A 54 8.42 -6.26 -23.59
C LYS A 54 7.21 -6.92 -24.26
N THR A 55 6.06 -6.99 -23.60
CA THR A 55 4.90 -7.80 -24.04
C THR A 55 3.63 -6.98 -24.25
N SER A 56 3.72 -5.65 -24.33
CA SER A 56 2.55 -4.76 -24.36
C SER A 56 1.72 -4.91 -25.64
N GLN A 57 0.67 -5.73 -25.60
CA GLN A 57 -0.48 -5.68 -26.51
C GLN A 57 -1.60 -4.80 -25.92
N PRO A 58 -2.37 -4.07 -26.75
CA PRO A 58 -3.48 -3.26 -26.26
C PRO A 58 -4.59 -4.17 -25.71
N SER A 59 -4.94 -4.02 -24.44
CA SER A 59 -6.17 -4.61 -23.91
C SER A 59 -7.38 -3.91 -24.51
N GLN A 60 -8.26 -4.72 -25.11
CA GLN A 60 -9.54 -4.31 -25.69
C GLN A 60 -10.38 -3.48 -24.70
N PRO A 61 -11.13 -2.47 -25.16
CA PRO A 61 -12.15 -1.82 -24.32
C PRO A 61 -13.23 -2.85 -24.00
N ASN A 62 -13.51 -3.07 -22.72
CA ASN A 62 -14.70 -3.85 -22.34
C ASN A 62 -15.94 -3.02 -22.68
N ASP A 63 -16.82 -3.62 -23.48
CA ASP A 63 -18.15 -3.12 -23.81
C ASP A 63 -19.04 -3.14 -22.55
N HIS A 64 -19.82 -2.08 -22.36
CA HIS A 64 -20.51 -1.78 -21.11
C HIS A 64 -21.85 -2.49 -21.01
N GLY A 65 -22.08 -3.21 -19.90
CA GLY A 65 -23.38 -3.77 -19.51
C GLY A 65 -23.57 -3.98 -18.00
N ASP A 66 -22.50 -4.01 -17.21
CA ASP A 66 -22.57 -4.29 -15.78
C ASP A 66 -22.56 -3.01 -14.92
N GLU A 67 -23.43 -2.97 -13.92
CA GLU A 67 -23.55 -1.90 -12.94
C GLU A 67 -22.22 -1.69 -12.18
N VAL A 68 -21.77 -0.43 -12.04
CA VAL A 68 -20.56 -0.09 -11.28
C VAL A 68 -20.84 -0.36 -9.80
N ALA A 69 -20.15 -1.34 -9.22
CA ALA A 69 -20.33 -1.81 -7.85
C ALA A 69 -19.18 -1.42 -6.92
N ASP A 70 -19.41 -1.54 -5.61
CA ASP A 70 -18.41 -1.21 -4.59
C ASP A 70 -17.19 -2.13 -4.65
N PRO A 71 -15.97 -1.59 -4.87
CA PRO A 71 -14.74 -2.39 -4.89
C PRO A 71 -14.52 -3.23 -3.64
N PHE A 72 -15.16 -2.85 -2.52
CA PHE A 72 -15.00 -3.49 -1.23
C PHE A 72 -16.16 -4.39 -0.80
N ALA A 73 -17.29 -4.41 -1.52
CA ALA A 73 -18.46 -5.21 -1.12
C ALA A 73 -18.38 -6.67 -1.59
N ASN A 74 -17.85 -6.91 -2.79
CA ASN A 74 -17.81 -8.23 -3.44
C ASN A 74 -16.45 -8.49 -4.09
N ALA A 75 -15.36 -8.30 -3.34
CA ALA A 75 -14.05 -8.68 -3.81
C ALA A 75 -14.04 -10.21 -4.03
N ALA A 76 -14.27 -10.66 -5.26
CA ALA A 76 -14.60 -12.05 -5.56
C ALA A 76 -13.55 -13.04 -5.01
N PRO A 77 -13.97 -14.21 -4.47
CA PRO A 77 -13.04 -15.25 -4.06
C PRO A 77 -12.13 -15.63 -5.21
N SER A 78 -10.82 -15.66 -4.94
CA SER A 78 -9.81 -15.83 -5.96
C SER A 78 -9.93 -17.17 -6.70
N GLN A 79 -10.17 -17.13 -8.02
CA GLN A 79 -9.43 -18.03 -8.90
C GLN A 79 -7.94 -17.72 -8.70
N GLN A 80 -7.07 -18.72 -8.79
CA GLN A 80 -5.63 -18.62 -8.55
C GLN A 80 -4.98 -17.70 -9.61
N ILE A 81 -5.19 -16.39 -9.47
CA ILE A 81 -4.68 -15.39 -10.41
C ILE A 81 -3.24 -15.14 -10.02
N ALA A 82 -2.32 -15.39 -10.95
CA ALA A 82 -0.94 -15.01 -10.75
C ALA A 82 -0.87 -13.48 -10.62
N LEU A 83 -0.60 -12.96 -9.40
CA LEU A 83 -0.45 -11.53 -9.12
C LEU A 83 0.49 -10.83 -10.12
N LYS A 84 1.49 -11.57 -10.59
CA LYS A 84 2.41 -11.17 -11.66
C LYS A 84 1.71 -10.76 -12.96
N GLN A 85 0.67 -11.47 -13.38
CA GLN A 85 -0.08 -11.18 -14.60
C GLN A 85 -1.04 -9.99 -14.44
N GLN A 86 -1.39 -9.65 -13.20
CA GLN A 86 -2.30 -8.55 -12.89
C GLN A 86 -1.58 -7.22 -12.69
N LEU A 87 -0.26 -7.21 -12.48
CA LEU A 87 0.47 -5.95 -12.33
C LEU A 87 0.29 -5.10 -13.60
N LEU A 88 0.06 -3.80 -13.46
CA LEU A 88 0.02 -2.85 -14.58
C LEU A 88 1.14 -1.81 -14.48
N GLY A 89 1.53 -1.48 -13.26
CA GLY A 89 2.49 -0.42 -13.02
C GLY A 89 2.47 0.04 -11.57
N SER A 90 2.55 1.36 -11.36
CA SER A 90 2.51 1.95 -10.02
C SER A 90 1.77 3.28 -10.00
N ILE A 91 1.27 3.62 -8.81
CA ILE A 91 0.71 4.93 -8.49
C ILE A 91 1.60 5.60 -7.44
N THR A 92 1.89 6.88 -7.65
CA THR A 92 2.67 7.72 -6.73
C THR A 92 1.90 8.98 -6.38
N VAL A 93 1.81 9.31 -5.09
CA VAL A 93 1.23 10.56 -4.58
C VAL A 93 2.25 11.20 -3.64
N PRO A 94 3.11 12.11 -4.15
CA PRO A 94 4.26 12.62 -3.38
C PRO A 94 3.88 13.35 -2.09
N SER A 95 2.75 14.06 -2.05
CA SER A 95 2.32 14.85 -0.88
C SER A 95 2.07 14.00 0.37
N ILE A 96 1.79 12.71 0.18
CA ILE A 96 1.58 11.74 1.27
C ILE A 96 2.62 10.62 1.27
N ALA A 97 3.71 10.80 0.53
CA ALA A 97 4.77 9.82 0.32
C ALA A 97 4.27 8.42 -0.10
N LEU A 98 3.17 8.35 -0.86
CA LEU A 98 2.62 7.08 -1.33
C LEU A 98 3.32 6.66 -2.62
N HIS A 99 3.82 5.42 -2.65
CA HIS A 99 4.23 4.72 -3.86
C HIS A 99 3.81 3.25 -3.73
N THR A 100 2.85 2.81 -4.55
CA THR A 100 2.32 1.43 -4.47
C THR A 100 2.12 0.84 -5.87
N PRO A 101 2.28 -0.49 -6.04
CA PRO A 101 1.86 -1.17 -7.26
C PRO A 101 0.40 -0.89 -7.61
N LEU A 102 0.13 -0.89 -8.92
CA LEU A 102 -1.20 -0.81 -9.51
C LEU A 102 -1.49 -2.13 -10.23
N PHE A 103 -2.58 -2.80 -9.85
CA PHE A 103 -3.07 -4.03 -10.45
C PHE A 103 -4.30 -3.78 -11.33
N LYS A 104 -4.51 -4.65 -12.32
CA LYS A 104 -5.56 -4.53 -13.34
C LYS A 104 -6.97 -4.72 -12.81
N THR A 105 -7.13 -5.57 -11.81
CA THR A 105 -8.45 -6.04 -11.36
C THR A 105 -8.58 -5.82 -9.87
N THR A 106 -9.74 -5.34 -9.41
CA THR A 106 -10.07 -5.27 -7.99
C THR A 106 -10.62 -6.61 -7.51
N ASN A 107 -9.90 -7.26 -6.60
CA ASN A 107 -10.33 -8.42 -5.84
C ASN A 107 -9.59 -8.45 -4.49
N GLU A 108 -9.92 -9.40 -3.62
CA GLU A 108 -9.41 -9.45 -2.25
C GLU A 108 -7.88 -9.57 -2.23
N VAL A 109 -7.34 -10.39 -3.12
CA VAL A 109 -5.90 -10.62 -3.22
C VAL A 109 -5.19 -9.37 -3.72
N THR A 110 -5.62 -8.77 -4.84
CA THR A 110 -4.93 -7.61 -5.42
C THR A 110 -5.02 -6.37 -4.53
N LEU A 111 -6.16 -6.14 -3.86
CA LEU A 111 -6.32 -5.06 -2.88
C LEU A 111 -5.40 -5.21 -1.66
N THR A 112 -5.05 -6.45 -1.30
CA THR A 112 -4.10 -6.74 -0.20
C THR A 112 -2.65 -6.36 -0.55
N TYR A 113 -2.29 -6.35 -1.83
CA TYR A 113 -0.93 -6.08 -2.30
C TYR A 113 -0.73 -4.68 -2.89
N GLY A 114 -1.79 -3.97 -3.28
CA GLY A 114 -1.63 -2.67 -3.92
C GLY A 114 -2.92 -1.94 -4.25
N ALA A 115 -2.78 -0.91 -5.08
CA ALA A 115 -3.91 -0.23 -5.68
C ALA A 115 -4.44 -1.06 -6.85
N THR A 116 -5.74 -0.98 -7.14
CA THR A 116 -6.41 -1.78 -8.16
C THR A 116 -7.27 -0.91 -9.05
N VAL A 117 -7.31 -1.18 -10.35
CA VAL A 117 -8.28 -0.54 -11.24
C VAL A 117 -9.66 -1.15 -10.97
N LEU A 118 -10.68 -0.29 -10.81
CA LEU A 118 -12.06 -0.72 -10.66
C LEU A 118 -12.59 -1.23 -12.00
N GLN A 119 -13.11 -2.45 -12.01
CA GLN A 119 -13.77 -3.02 -13.18
C GLN A 119 -14.96 -2.14 -13.62
N ASN A 120 -15.30 -2.19 -14.90
CA ASN A 120 -16.40 -1.42 -15.52
C ASN A 120 -16.19 0.11 -15.51
N MET A 121 -15.02 0.59 -15.08
CA MET A 121 -14.57 1.98 -15.27
C MET A 121 -13.53 2.08 -16.40
N ASP A 122 -13.17 3.30 -16.79
CA ASP A 122 -12.24 3.51 -17.89
C ASP A 122 -10.80 3.08 -17.55
N SER A 123 -10.08 2.64 -18.58
CA SER A 123 -8.69 2.19 -18.49
C SER A 123 -7.75 3.27 -17.93
N PRO A 124 -6.73 2.92 -17.12
CA PRO A 124 -5.77 3.88 -16.54
C PRO A 124 -4.80 4.50 -17.57
N THR A 125 -4.97 4.19 -18.86
CA THR A 125 -4.24 4.83 -19.97
C THR A 125 -4.64 6.29 -20.19
N GLY A 126 -5.81 6.70 -19.68
CA GLY A 126 -6.39 8.03 -19.85
C GLY A 126 -6.95 8.26 -21.25
N GLY A 127 -7.39 9.49 -21.50
CA GLY A 127 -8.07 9.89 -22.73
C GLY A 127 -9.17 10.92 -22.47
N VAL A 128 -9.44 11.79 -23.45
CA VAL A 128 -10.50 12.79 -23.34
C VAL A 128 -11.85 12.08 -23.20
N GLY A 129 -12.64 12.49 -22.21
CA GLY A 129 -13.92 11.88 -21.88
C GLY A 129 -13.81 10.60 -21.05
N THR A 130 -12.64 10.27 -20.48
CA THR A 130 -12.45 9.08 -19.64
C THR A 130 -12.46 9.42 -18.15
N HIS A 131 -12.91 8.46 -17.33
CA HIS A 131 -12.84 8.51 -15.87
C HIS A 131 -12.38 7.15 -15.33
N CYS A 132 -11.10 7.08 -14.99
CA CYS A 132 -10.52 5.90 -14.35
C CYS A 132 -10.71 5.96 -12.83
N VAL A 133 -11.03 4.83 -12.21
CA VAL A 133 -11.16 4.73 -10.75
C VAL A 133 -10.19 3.68 -10.24
N ILE A 134 -9.41 4.06 -9.23
CA ILE A 134 -8.41 3.21 -8.60
C ILE A 134 -8.77 3.04 -7.12
N ALA A 135 -8.98 1.81 -6.70
CA ALA A 135 -9.26 1.45 -5.32
C ALA A 135 -7.99 1.06 -4.56
N GLY A 136 -8.01 1.24 -3.25
CA GLY A 136 -6.98 0.74 -2.35
C GLY A 136 -7.46 0.69 -0.91
N HIS A 137 -6.98 -0.27 -0.12
CA HIS A 137 -7.33 -0.35 1.29
C HIS A 137 -6.76 0.80 2.11
N ARG A 138 -7.43 1.06 3.24
CA ARG A 138 -7.01 2.01 4.28
C ARG A 138 -6.91 1.27 5.61
N GLY A 139 -5.70 1.25 6.17
CA GLY A 139 -5.44 0.68 7.49
C GLY A 139 -5.13 -0.81 7.52
N LEU A 140 -4.51 -1.39 6.50
CA LEU A 140 -4.01 -2.76 6.62
C LEU A 140 -2.86 -2.82 7.62
N ALA A 141 -2.85 -3.84 8.49
CA ALA A 141 -1.73 -4.07 9.41
C ALA A 141 -0.41 -4.37 8.68
N SER A 142 -0.50 -4.91 7.47
CA SER A 142 0.64 -5.38 6.68
C SER A 142 1.20 -4.36 5.70
N ARG A 143 0.46 -3.28 5.34
CA ARG A 143 0.83 -2.28 4.33
C ARG A 143 0.10 -0.94 4.54
N VAL A 144 0.76 0.17 4.22
CA VAL A 144 0.17 1.51 4.34
C VAL A 144 -0.90 1.78 3.27
N LEU A 145 -0.66 1.45 2.00
CA LEU A 145 -1.59 1.69 0.87
C LEU A 145 -2.26 3.09 0.94
N PHE A 146 -3.59 3.17 0.82
CA PHE A 146 -4.34 4.44 0.80
C PHE A 146 -4.66 4.97 2.22
N THR A 147 -3.97 4.49 3.26
CA THR A 147 -4.20 4.92 4.65
C THR A 147 -4.15 6.44 4.83
N ASN A 148 -3.22 7.10 4.14
CA ASN A 148 -3.01 8.55 4.23
C ASN A 148 -3.76 9.36 3.16
N LEU A 149 -4.64 8.75 2.37
CA LEU A 149 -5.34 9.44 1.28
C LEU A 149 -6.17 10.65 1.77
N ASN A 150 -6.64 10.61 3.02
CA ASN A 150 -7.35 11.72 3.66
C ASN A 150 -6.50 12.99 3.89
N ARG A 151 -5.18 12.94 3.65
CA ARG A 151 -4.28 14.07 3.78
C ARG A 151 -4.01 14.78 2.45
N VAL A 152 -4.47 14.21 1.34
CA VAL A 152 -4.32 14.79 -0.01
C VAL A 152 -5.19 16.04 -0.12
N LYS A 153 -4.63 17.10 -0.72
CA LYS A 153 -5.28 18.39 -0.88
C LYS A 153 -5.48 18.73 -2.36
N SER A 154 -6.40 19.66 -2.62
CA SER A 154 -6.52 20.27 -3.94
C SER A 154 -5.18 20.88 -4.36
N GLY A 155 -4.78 20.67 -5.61
CA GLY A 155 -3.49 21.05 -6.16
C GLY A 155 -2.39 19.98 -6.05
N ASP A 156 -2.56 18.95 -5.21
CA ASP A 156 -1.62 17.83 -5.15
C ASP A 156 -1.59 17.05 -6.46
N ILE A 157 -0.48 16.35 -6.70
CA ILE A 157 -0.26 15.58 -7.94
C ILE A 157 -0.30 14.09 -7.64
N VAL A 158 -1.05 13.36 -8.46
CA VAL A 158 -1.05 11.91 -8.57
C VAL A 158 -0.35 11.53 -9.87
N ILE A 159 0.53 10.52 -9.82
CA ILE A 159 1.29 10.06 -10.98
C ILE A 159 1.02 8.58 -11.18
N LEU A 160 0.48 8.23 -12.35
CA LEU A 160 0.37 6.86 -12.82
C LEU A 160 1.55 6.53 -13.72
N THR A 161 2.26 5.45 -13.42
CA THR A 161 3.35 4.92 -14.25
C THR A 161 2.94 3.55 -14.77
N LEU A 162 2.71 3.46 -16.08
CA LEU A 162 2.34 2.24 -16.81
C LEU A 162 3.45 1.91 -17.82
N GLY A 163 4.32 0.96 -17.49
CA GLY A 163 5.57 0.76 -18.23
C GLY A 163 6.39 2.06 -18.28
N ASP A 164 6.71 2.52 -19.49
CA ASP A 164 7.42 3.80 -19.71
C ASP A 164 6.52 5.04 -19.68
N LYS A 165 5.19 4.85 -19.79
CA LYS A 165 4.25 5.96 -19.87
C LYS A 165 3.94 6.49 -18.48
N LYS A 166 4.04 7.81 -18.33
CA LYS A 166 3.72 8.52 -17.09
C LYS A 166 2.62 9.55 -17.34
N SER A 167 1.56 9.45 -16.56
CA SER A 167 0.41 10.36 -16.60
C SER A 167 0.31 11.08 -15.26
N ALA A 168 0.13 12.40 -15.28
CA ALA A 168 -0.02 13.22 -14.09
C ALA A 168 -1.45 13.75 -13.99
N TYR A 169 -2.01 13.70 -12.78
CA TYR A 169 -3.33 14.21 -12.47
C TYR A 169 -3.22 15.19 -11.30
N GLN A 170 -3.80 16.38 -11.44
CA GLN A 170 -3.88 17.35 -10.36
C GLN A 170 -5.22 17.19 -9.64
N ILE A 171 -5.16 16.98 -8.33
CA ILE A 171 -6.34 16.84 -7.49
C ILE A 171 -7.10 18.16 -7.45
N PHE A 172 -8.41 18.10 -7.61
CA PHE A 172 -9.28 19.28 -7.50
C PHE A 172 -10.50 19.06 -6.61
N MET A 173 -10.84 17.80 -6.29
CA MET A 173 -12.04 17.47 -5.52
C MET A 173 -11.79 16.31 -4.58
N THR A 174 -12.34 16.42 -3.37
CA THR A 174 -12.37 15.35 -2.37
C THR A 174 -13.79 15.26 -1.82
N GLN A 175 -14.34 14.06 -1.75
CA GLN A 175 -15.70 13.82 -1.26
C GLN A 175 -15.79 12.54 -0.43
N VAL A 176 -16.76 12.51 0.48
CA VAL A 176 -17.12 11.32 1.27
C VAL A 176 -18.54 10.92 0.87
N VAL A 177 -18.70 9.69 0.42
CA VAL A 177 -19.99 9.16 -0.09
C VAL A 177 -20.33 7.83 0.56
N ARG A 178 -21.59 7.40 0.45
CA ARG A 178 -21.97 6.05 0.90
C ARG A 178 -21.45 5.01 -0.09
N PRO A 179 -21.27 3.76 0.34
CA PRO A 179 -20.81 2.68 -0.54
C PRO A 179 -21.71 2.45 -1.76
N ALA A 180 -22.99 2.85 -1.76
CA ALA A 180 -23.89 2.67 -2.90
C ALA A 180 -23.89 3.85 -3.89
N ASP A 181 -23.24 4.97 -3.56
CA ASP A 181 -23.37 6.23 -4.31
C ASP A 181 -22.37 6.32 -5.48
N PHE A 182 -22.38 5.36 -6.41
CA PHE A 182 -21.43 5.32 -7.55
C PHE A 182 -21.69 6.36 -8.64
N GLN A 183 -22.88 6.99 -8.67
CA GLN A 183 -23.25 7.96 -9.70
C GLN A 183 -22.31 9.17 -9.75
N VAL A 184 -21.60 9.46 -8.66
CA VAL A 184 -20.59 10.53 -8.59
C VAL A 184 -19.33 10.25 -9.42
N LEU A 185 -19.13 9.01 -9.86
CA LEU A 185 -17.97 8.56 -10.63
C LEU A 185 -18.21 8.60 -12.15
N GLN A 186 -19.26 9.26 -12.61
CA GLN A 186 -19.56 9.37 -14.03
C GLN A 186 -18.45 10.10 -14.81
N ARG A 187 -18.34 9.77 -16.10
CA ARG A 187 -17.49 10.51 -17.04
C ARG A 187 -17.95 11.95 -17.13
N GLN A 188 -17.01 12.86 -17.31
CA GLN A 188 -17.31 14.24 -17.66
C GLN A 188 -16.85 14.48 -19.11
N PRO A 189 -17.73 15.02 -19.98
CA PRO A 189 -17.35 15.37 -21.33
C PRO A 189 -16.09 16.23 -21.34
N GLN A 190 -15.18 15.94 -22.28
CA GLN A 190 -13.93 16.69 -22.48
C GLN A 190 -12.89 16.62 -21.35
N GLN A 191 -13.12 15.84 -20.30
CA GLN A 191 -12.16 15.68 -19.19
C GLN A 191 -11.51 14.30 -19.21
N ASP A 192 -10.25 14.22 -18.78
CA ASP A 192 -9.55 12.99 -18.46
C ASP A 192 -9.38 12.95 -16.94
N LEU A 193 -10.17 12.10 -16.27
CA LEU A 193 -10.34 12.07 -14.82
C LEU A 193 -9.76 10.80 -14.21
N LEU A 194 -9.20 10.97 -13.02
CA LEU A 194 -8.75 9.87 -12.17
C LEU A 194 -9.29 10.06 -10.75
N THR A 195 -10.01 9.07 -10.24
CA THR A 195 -10.45 9.04 -8.83
C THR A 195 -9.74 7.95 -8.05
N LEU A 196 -9.16 8.31 -6.91
CA LEU A 196 -8.65 7.37 -5.92
C LEU A 196 -9.73 7.13 -4.87
N VAL A 197 -10.10 5.88 -4.63
CA VAL A 197 -11.14 5.49 -3.66
C VAL A 197 -10.59 4.63 -2.54
N THR A 198 -10.99 4.94 -1.31
CA THR A 198 -10.72 4.09 -0.14
C THR A 198 -11.87 4.12 0.88
N CYS A 199 -11.81 3.24 1.88
CA CYS A 199 -12.76 3.22 2.99
C CYS A 199 -12.49 4.35 4.00
N THR A 200 -13.56 4.90 4.57
CA THR A 200 -13.51 5.94 5.61
C THR A 200 -14.76 5.88 6.49
N PRO A 201 -14.77 6.36 7.75
CA PRO A 201 -13.63 6.74 8.60
C PRO A 201 -12.70 5.56 8.90
N TYR A 202 -11.52 5.86 9.47
CA TYR A 202 -10.52 4.84 9.77
C TYR A 202 -11.07 3.79 10.72
N MET A 203 -10.87 2.50 10.42
CA MET A 203 -11.40 1.34 11.17
C MET A 203 -12.93 1.19 11.23
N ILE A 204 -13.70 2.17 10.72
CA ILE A 204 -15.17 2.11 10.66
C ILE A 204 -15.63 1.69 9.26
N ASN A 205 -14.99 2.21 8.21
CA ASN A 205 -15.21 1.82 6.81
C ASN A 205 -16.66 1.96 6.29
N SER A 206 -17.50 2.76 6.97
CA SER A 206 -18.93 2.94 6.63
C SER A 206 -19.17 3.76 5.36
N HIS A 207 -18.17 4.51 4.90
CA HIS A 207 -18.23 5.41 3.75
C HIS A 207 -17.01 5.20 2.85
N ARG A 208 -17.01 5.89 1.69
CA ARG A 208 -15.91 5.91 0.73
C ARG A 208 -15.37 7.34 0.63
N LEU A 209 -14.06 7.49 0.80
CA LEU A 209 -13.33 8.72 0.49
C LEU A 209 -12.92 8.64 -0.98
N LEU A 210 -13.37 9.61 -1.77
CA LEU A 210 -12.98 9.77 -3.17
C LEU A 210 -12.10 11.01 -3.30
N VAL A 211 -10.96 10.86 -3.95
CA VAL A 211 -10.02 11.96 -4.27
C VAL A 211 -9.85 12.00 -5.78
N THR A 212 -10.43 13.00 -6.42
CA THR A 212 -10.52 13.12 -7.87
C THR A 212 -9.57 14.18 -8.40
N GLY A 213 -8.80 13.80 -9.41
CA GLY A 213 -7.90 14.64 -10.15
C GLY A 213 -8.21 14.68 -11.64
N ARG A 214 -7.74 15.74 -12.29
CA ARG A 214 -7.82 15.94 -13.74
C ARG A 214 -6.44 15.84 -14.37
N ARG A 215 -6.37 15.31 -15.58
CA ARG A 215 -5.12 15.18 -16.33
C ARG A 215 -4.43 16.53 -16.49
N VAL A 216 -3.12 16.56 -16.26
CA VAL A 216 -2.25 17.72 -16.51
C VAL A 216 -1.01 17.28 -17.29
N PRO A 217 -0.35 18.21 -18.03
CA PRO A 217 0.91 17.91 -18.69
C PRO A 217 1.96 17.38 -17.70
N TYR A 218 2.66 16.32 -18.09
CA TYR A 218 3.73 15.76 -17.28
C TYR A 218 4.92 16.72 -17.25
N GLN A 219 5.36 17.10 -16.05
CA GLN A 219 6.53 17.96 -15.87
C GLN A 219 7.76 17.12 -15.47
N PRO A 220 8.97 17.43 -15.97
CA PRO A 220 10.20 16.74 -15.55
C PRO A 220 10.45 16.79 -14.03
N SER A 221 9.99 17.85 -13.36
CA SER A 221 10.05 17.99 -11.90
C SER A 221 9.33 16.87 -11.14
N PHE A 222 8.29 16.28 -11.74
CA PHE A 222 7.56 15.15 -11.16
C PHE A 222 8.42 13.90 -11.06
N GLN A 223 9.34 13.67 -12.01
CA GLN A 223 10.27 12.54 -11.94
C GLN A 223 11.12 12.61 -10.67
N LYS A 224 11.63 13.81 -10.34
CA LYS A 224 12.40 14.03 -9.12
C LYS A 224 11.56 13.74 -7.87
N LYS A 225 10.29 14.20 -7.85
CA LYS A 225 9.36 13.92 -6.75
C LYS A 225 9.07 12.42 -6.58
N ILE A 226 8.91 11.66 -7.66
CA ILE A 226 8.74 10.19 -7.61
C ILE A 226 9.99 9.55 -6.97
N THR A 227 11.18 9.85 -7.50
CA THR A 227 12.42 9.27 -7.00
C THR A 227 12.64 9.60 -5.53
N GLN A 228 12.41 10.86 -5.12
CA GLN A 228 12.52 11.28 -3.73
C GLN A 228 11.50 10.57 -2.84
N THR A 229 10.26 10.39 -3.30
CA THR A 229 9.23 9.64 -2.58
C THR A 229 9.69 8.22 -2.32
N ILE A 230 10.10 7.50 -3.37
CA ILE A 230 10.60 6.12 -3.28
C ILE A 230 11.82 6.02 -2.35
N GLN A 231 12.80 6.89 -2.52
CA GLN A 231 14.01 6.90 -1.69
C GLN A 231 13.69 7.17 -0.21
N SER A 232 12.82 8.15 0.06
CA SER A 232 12.44 8.49 1.43
C SER A 232 11.66 7.37 2.11
N GLU A 233 10.76 6.70 1.40
CA GLU A 233 10.03 5.54 1.92
C GLU A 233 10.99 4.38 2.17
N ASN A 234 11.91 4.10 1.26
CA ASN A 234 12.91 3.05 1.44
C ASN A 234 13.79 3.29 2.66
N LEU A 235 14.25 4.53 2.85
CA LEU A 235 15.08 4.90 3.98
C LEU A 235 14.31 4.77 5.31
N LYS A 236 13.05 5.20 5.35
CA LYS A 236 12.18 5.04 6.52
C LYS A 236 11.98 3.56 6.86
N GLN A 237 11.62 2.72 5.89
CA GLN A 237 11.39 1.29 6.12
C GLN A 237 12.69 0.57 6.54
N ALA A 238 13.82 0.88 5.90
CA ALA A 238 15.12 0.35 6.31
C ALA A 238 15.50 0.78 7.74
N GLY A 239 15.23 2.04 8.11
CA GLY A 239 15.43 2.55 9.47
C GLY A 239 14.59 1.81 10.51
N ILE A 240 13.32 1.51 10.21
CA ILE A 240 12.45 0.71 11.09
C ILE A 240 13.05 -0.68 11.33
N LEU A 241 13.47 -1.37 10.27
CA LEU A 241 14.09 -2.69 10.39
C LEU A 241 15.39 -2.65 11.20
N LEU A 242 16.22 -1.63 10.99
CA LEU A 242 17.46 -1.43 11.74
C LEU A 242 17.18 -1.22 13.23
N VAL A 243 16.24 -0.33 13.58
CA VAL A 243 15.90 -0.02 14.99
C VAL A 243 15.37 -1.28 15.70
N ILE A 244 14.47 -2.02 15.05
CA ILE A 244 13.91 -3.27 15.61
C ILE A 244 15.01 -4.33 15.75
N GLY A 245 15.89 -4.47 14.75
CA GLY A 245 17.02 -5.39 14.79
C GLY A 245 18.01 -5.07 15.92
N VAL A 246 18.36 -3.80 16.10
CA VAL A 246 19.23 -3.34 17.21
C VAL A 246 18.55 -3.56 18.56
N ALA A 247 17.25 -3.29 18.69
CA ALA A 247 16.51 -3.53 19.92
C ALA A 247 16.49 -5.02 20.30
N LEU A 248 16.23 -5.92 19.33
CA LEU A 248 16.29 -7.37 19.54
C LEU A 248 17.69 -7.85 19.91
N GLY A 249 18.72 -7.39 19.19
CA GLY A 249 20.11 -7.70 19.49
C GLY A 249 20.51 -7.23 20.88
N GLY A 250 20.08 -6.03 21.28
CA GLY A 250 20.27 -5.48 22.62
C GLY A 250 19.63 -6.33 23.71
N GLN A 251 18.39 -6.81 23.49
CA GLN A 251 17.71 -7.72 24.43
C GLN A 251 18.48 -9.03 24.58
N ILE A 252 18.89 -9.65 23.47
CA ILE A 252 19.65 -10.91 23.49
C ILE A 252 20.99 -10.74 24.23
N CYS A 253 21.74 -9.68 23.90
CA CYS A 253 23.00 -9.35 24.57
C CYS A 253 22.81 -9.07 26.07
N TRP A 254 21.74 -8.35 26.44
CA TRP A 254 21.43 -8.05 27.84
C TRP A 254 21.11 -9.31 28.65
N PHE A 255 20.26 -10.20 28.10
CA PHE A 255 19.93 -11.47 28.75
C PHE A 255 21.18 -12.38 28.84
N TRP A 256 21.99 -12.46 27.79
CA TRP A 256 23.24 -13.23 27.79
C TRP A 256 24.25 -12.71 28.82
N TRP A 257 24.48 -11.40 28.86
CA TRP A 257 25.38 -10.78 29.84
C TRP A 257 24.88 -10.97 31.27
N ARG A 258 23.57 -10.84 31.49
CA ARG A 258 22.95 -11.04 32.80
C ARG A 258 23.03 -12.49 33.25
N TRP A 259 22.96 -13.45 32.33
CA TRP A 259 23.22 -14.86 32.60
C TRP A 259 24.68 -15.07 33.03
N ARG A 260 25.65 -14.58 32.25
CA ARG A 260 27.08 -14.73 32.56
C ARG A 260 27.49 -14.13 33.91
N ARG A 261 26.82 -13.06 34.37
CA ARG A 261 27.06 -12.47 35.69
C ARG A 261 26.44 -13.22 36.86
N SER A 262 25.53 -14.15 36.58
CA SER A 262 24.79 -14.89 37.61
C SER A 262 25.21 -16.35 37.73
N ALA A 263 26.07 -16.81 36.81
CA ALA A 263 26.86 -18.03 36.92
C ALA A 263 28.19 -17.70 37.58
#